data_AF-A0AAW6KIK4-F1
#
_entry.id   AF-A0AAW6KIK4-F1
#
_cell.length_a   1.000
_cell.length_b   1.000
_cell.length_c   1.000
_cell.angle_alpha   90.00
_cell.angle_beta   90.00
_cell.angle_gamma   90.00
#
_symmetry.space_group_name_H-M   'P 1'
#
loop_
_entity.id
_entity.type
_entity.pdbx_description
1 polymer ?
#
loop_
_entity_poly.entity_id
_entity_poly.type
_entity_poly.pdbx_seq_one_letter_code
_entity_poly.pdbx_strand_id
1 'polypeptide(L)'
;MTKTNEKIHVLADESLGGIKREYVEVDRKAEEGEKIVIVNADVQSEDPYSNGDVFTIGESWSRGDGLTECGRLIFRREHRVLVPVESSEEEPQPSDPIDVIANLATRVAELERENKRIKEDLGWNEMGPGRIAELRNADSDIRHDIAALEEKVDHDRAENEEMDSYVYEEMKRMKDEIDTLHKDNRRHGEELEALKYAAKETDGEVAHLEADSDMRLFTAEEVATLLNAMRERQ
;
A
#
# COMPACT_ATOMS: atom_id res chain seq x y z
N MET A 1 51.77 -22.70 -39.98
CA MET A 1 51.59 -22.18 -38.61
C MET A 1 50.17 -22.51 -38.18
N THR A 2 50.04 -23.25 -37.09
CA THR A 2 48.77 -23.80 -36.58
C THR A 2 47.90 -22.67 -36.03
N LYS A 3 46.81 -22.34 -36.73
CA LYS A 3 45.71 -21.52 -36.21
C LYS A 3 45.10 -22.26 -35.02
N THR A 4 45.46 -21.86 -33.81
CA THR A 4 44.76 -22.24 -32.58
C THR A 4 43.32 -21.74 -32.68
N ASN A 5 42.35 -22.55 -32.23
CA ASN A 5 40.95 -22.14 -32.07
C ASN A 5 40.89 -21.05 -31.01
N GLU A 6 41.13 -19.81 -31.40
CA GLU A 6 41.06 -18.64 -30.52
C GLU A 6 39.59 -18.30 -30.29
N LYS A 7 39.17 -18.36 -29.02
CA LYS A 7 37.82 -17.98 -28.62
C LYS A 7 37.73 -16.46 -28.65
N ILE A 8 36.97 -15.93 -29.60
CA ILE A 8 36.79 -14.49 -29.83
C ILE A 8 35.59 -13.98 -29.02
N HIS A 9 35.77 -12.86 -28.33
CA HIS A 9 34.74 -12.15 -27.58
C HIS A 9 34.45 -10.81 -28.24
N VAL A 10 33.18 -10.48 -28.45
CA VAL A 10 32.76 -9.17 -29.00
C VAL A 10 32.22 -8.33 -27.86
N LEU A 11 32.96 -7.31 -27.44
CA LEU A 11 32.64 -6.46 -26.28
C LEU A 11 32.71 -4.98 -26.67
N ALA A 12 31.98 -4.13 -25.94
CA ALA A 12 32.10 -2.67 -26.11
C ALA A 12 33.44 -2.18 -25.55
N ASP A 13 34.17 -1.41 -26.36
CA ASP A 13 35.42 -0.76 -25.98
C ASP A 13 35.16 0.69 -25.57
N GLU A 14 35.19 0.95 -24.26
CA GLU A 14 34.95 2.29 -23.71
C GLU A 14 36.02 3.31 -24.14
N SER A 15 37.24 2.86 -24.49
CA SER A 15 38.27 3.77 -25.03
C SER A 15 37.91 4.29 -26.43
N LEU A 16 37.02 3.59 -27.14
CA LEU A 16 36.47 3.96 -28.45
C LEU A 16 35.04 4.53 -28.34
N GLY A 17 34.59 4.92 -27.15
CA GLY A 17 33.24 5.44 -26.93
C GLY A 17 32.14 4.37 -27.04
N GLY A 18 32.45 3.11 -26.68
CA GLY A 18 31.48 2.02 -26.62
C GLY A 18 31.32 1.24 -27.93
N ILE A 19 32.20 1.45 -28.92
CA ILE A 19 32.20 0.68 -30.17
C ILE A 19 32.55 -0.78 -29.87
N LYS A 20 31.82 -1.72 -30.49
CA LYS A 20 32.07 -3.16 -30.33
C LYS A 20 33.40 -3.55 -31.00
N ARG A 21 34.27 -4.23 -30.26
CA ARG A 21 35.57 -4.74 -30.73
C ARG A 21 35.72 -6.23 -30.40
N GLU A 22 36.49 -6.93 -31.22
CA GLU A 22 36.87 -8.33 -31.02
C GLU A 22 38.08 -8.45 -30.09
N TYR A 23 37.98 -9.36 -29.11
CA TYR A 23 39.02 -9.67 -28.15
C TYR A 23 39.35 -11.16 -28.19
N VAL A 24 40.63 -11.48 -28.03
CA VAL A 24 41.14 -12.85 -27.91
C VAL A 24 41.56 -13.14 -26.47
N GLU A 25 41.24 -14.35 -25.99
CA GLU A 25 41.69 -14.85 -24.70
C GLU A 25 43.19 -15.19 -24.72
N VAL A 26 43.99 -14.52 -23.86
CA VAL A 26 45.43 -14.78 -23.70
C VAL A 26 45.72 -15.30 -22.30
N ASP A 27 46.44 -16.43 -22.22
CA ASP A 27 46.93 -17.00 -20.97
C ASP A 27 48.20 -16.26 -20.47
N ARG A 28 48.00 -15.15 -19.77
CA ARG A 28 49.06 -14.41 -19.09
C ARG A 28 48.55 -13.76 -17.81
N LYS A 29 49.48 -13.19 -17.03
CA LYS A 29 49.13 -12.38 -15.87
C LYS A 29 48.39 -11.11 -16.35
N ALA A 30 47.27 -10.79 -15.70
CA ALA A 30 46.55 -9.55 -15.89
C ALA A 30 47.20 -8.39 -15.12
N GLU A 31 47.21 -7.22 -15.74
CA GLU A 31 47.67 -5.95 -15.16
C GLU A 31 46.47 -5.06 -14.79
N GLU A 32 46.75 -4.02 -13.99
CA GLU A 32 45.74 -3.05 -13.58
C GLU A 32 45.09 -2.37 -14.80
N GLY A 33 43.76 -2.29 -14.81
CA GLY A 33 42.97 -1.75 -15.91
C GLY A 33 42.67 -2.74 -17.05
N GLU A 34 43.25 -3.94 -17.05
CA GLU A 34 42.97 -4.93 -18.10
C GLU A 34 41.62 -5.65 -17.90
N LYS A 35 40.98 -6.00 -19.02
CA LYS A 35 39.78 -6.84 -19.03
C LYS A 35 40.16 -8.31 -19.00
N ILE A 36 39.49 -9.09 -18.16
CA ILE A 36 39.66 -10.52 -18.04
C ILE A 36 38.33 -11.24 -18.25
N VAL A 37 38.37 -12.47 -18.73
CA VAL A 37 37.22 -13.38 -18.78
C VAL A 37 37.47 -14.59 -17.89
N ILE A 38 36.45 -15.02 -17.15
CA ILE A 38 36.51 -16.23 -16.33
C ILE A 38 36.36 -17.46 -17.21
N VAL A 39 37.30 -18.39 -17.13
CA VAL A 39 37.32 -19.65 -17.89
C VAL A 39 37.26 -20.88 -17.00
N ASN A 40 37.57 -20.74 -15.72
CA ASN A 40 37.55 -21.83 -14.75
C ASN A 40 37.16 -21.32 -13.36
N ALA A 41 35.89 -20.98 -13.17
CA ALA A 41 35.35 -20.46 -11.92
C ALA A 41 35.50 -21.48 -10.78
N ASP A 42 36.27 -21.12 -9.75
CA ASP A 42 36.44 -21.88 -8.51
C ASP A 42 35.98 -21.02 -7.33
N VAL A 43 34.66 -20.89 -7.23
CA VAL A 43 34.02 -19.95 -6.31
C VAL A 43 33.88 -20.55 -4.92
N GLN A 44 34.55 -19.94 -3.94
CA GLN A 44 34.30 -20.11 -2.49
C GLN A 44 33.80 -18.80 -1.83
N SER A 45 33.03 -17.99 -2.57
CA SER A 45 32.54 -16.67 -2.15
C SER A 45 31.01 -16.64 -2.03
N GLU A 46 30.47 -15.78 -1.16
CA GLU A 46 29.03 -15.51 -1.00
C GLU A 46 28.40 -14.97 -2.28
N ASP A 47 29.18 -14.25 -3.10
CA ASP A 47 28.77 -13.75 -4.42
C ASP A 47 29.47 -14.55 -5.53
N PRO A 48 28.81 -15.58 -6.11
CA PRO A 48 29.40 -16.40 -7.14
C PRO A 48 29.57 -15.65 -8.47
N TYR A 49 30.61 -16.04 -9.22
CA TYR A 49 30.81 -15.68 -10.62
C TYR A 49 30.90 -16.96 -11.46
N SER A 50 30.61 -16.85 -12.74
CA SER A 50 30.51 -17.97 -13.67
C SER A 50 31.53 -17.89 -14.80
N ASN A 51 31.80 -19.04 -15.42
CA ASN A 51 32.58 -19.07 -16.66
C ASN A 51 31.91 -18.22 -17.73
N GLY A 52 32.66 -17.29 -18.32
CA GLY A 52 32.18 -16.31 -19.30
C GLY A 52 32.01 -14.90 -18.73
N ASP A 53 32.00 -14.73 -17.41
CA ASP A 53 31.93 -13.41 -16.81
C ASP A 53 33.17 -12.59 -17.12
N VAL A 54 32.96 -11.30 -17.43
CA VAL A 54 34.03 -10.36 -17.78
C VAL A 54 34.18 -9.33 -16.66
N PHE A 55 35.43 -9.12 -16.23
CA PHE A 55 35.76 -8.17 -15.18
C PHE A 55 36.95 -7.28 -15.58
N THR A 56 37.06 -6.12 -14.95
CA THR A 56 38.23 -5.23 -15.05
C THR A 56 39.08 -5.38 -13.78
N ILE A 57 40.39 -5.52 -13.92
CA ILE A 57 41.31 -5.60 -12.79
C ILE A 57 41.52 -4.21 -12.18
N GLY A 58 41.26 -4.07 -10.88
CA GLY A 58 41.55 -2.87 -10.10
C GLY A 58 42.91 -2.93 -9.39
N GLU A 59 43.39 -4.11 -9.00
CA GLU A 59 44.73 -4.30 -8.41
C GLU A 59 45.31 -5.66 -8.79
N SER A 60 46.57 -5.70 -9.23
CA SER A 60 47.27 -6.94 -9.61
C SER A 60 48.36 -7.32 -8.60
N TRP A 61 48.28 -8.53 -8.03
CA TRP A 61 49.26 -9.02 -7.06
C TRP A 61 50.35 -9.89 -7.70
N SER A 62 51.48 -10.06 -6.97
CA SER A 62 52.71 -10.66 -7.49
C SER A 62 52.56 -12.09 -8.05
N ARG A 63 51.57 -12.86 -7.61
CA ARG A 63 51.29 -14.23 -8.09
C ARG A 63 50.43 -14.30 -9.36
N GLY A 64 49.94 -13.16 -9.83
CA GLY A 64 48.99 -13.07 -10.95
C GLY A 64 47.53 -13.24 -10.54
N ASP A 65 47.27 -13.20 -9.24
CA ASP A 65 45.93 -13.03 -8.67
C ASP A 65 45.59 -11.54 -8.73
N GLY A 66 44.32 -11.23 -8.95
CA GLY A 66 43.86 -9.84 -9.10
C GLY A 66 42.60 -9.58 -8.30
N LEU A 67 42.51 -8.35 -7.77
CA LEU A 67 41.26 -7.80 -7.25
C LEU A 67 40.59 -7.04 -8.40
N THR A 68 39.35 -7.38 -8.71
CA THR A 68 38.57 -6.64 -9.69
C THR A 68 38.12 -5.29 -9.13
N GLU A 69 37.77 -4.33 -9.99
CA GLU A 69 37.21 -3.04 -9.55
C GLU A 69 35.96 -3.20 -8.67
N CYS A 70 35.21 -4.29 -8.86
CA CYS A 70 34.04 -4.63 -8.04
C CYS A 70 34.40 -5.43 -6.76
N GLY A 71 35.67 -5.49 -6.37
CA GLY A 71 36.13 -6.07 -5.11
C GLY A 71 36.20 -7.59 -5.08
N ARG A 72 36.20 -8.27 -6.24
CA ARG A 72 36.25 -9.74 -6.31
C ARG A 72 37.69 -10.21 -6.44
N LEU A 73 38.08 -11.16 -5.61
CA LEU A 73 39.37 -11.83 -5.73
C LEU A 73 39.28 -12.92 -6.80
N ILE A 74 40.09 -12.80 -7.85
CA ILE A 74 40.16 -13.75 -8.96
C ILE A 74 41.57 -14.32 -9.01
N PHE A 75 41.69 -15.65 -8.96
CA PHE A 75 42.97 -16.32 -9.04
C PHE A 75 43.48 -16.36 -10.49
N ARG A 76 44.79 -16.38 -10.67
CA ARG A 76 45.42 -16.48 -12.00
C ARG A 76 44.88 -17.62 -12.87
N ARG A 77 44.52 -18.74 -12.23
CA ARG A 77 44.10 -19.98 -12.91
C ARG A 77 42.66 -19.92 -13.41
N GLU A 78 41.89 -18.94 -12.97
CA GLU A 78 40.45 -18.83 -13.24
C GLU A 78 40.17 -17.95 -14.44
N HIS A 79 41.14 -17.14 -14.87
CA HIS A 79 40.92 -16.10 -15.87
C HIS A 79 41.90 -16.17 -17.06
N ARG A 80 41.46 -15.51 -18.15
CA ARG A 80 42.28 -15.16 -19.32
C ARG A 80 42.18 -13.68 -19.58
N VAL A 81 43.27 -13.06 -20.01
CA VAL A 81 43.28 -11.63 -20.37
C VAL A 81 42.67 -11.47 -21.75
N LEU A 82 41.75 -10.52 -21.88
CA LEU A 82 41.14 -10.17 -23.16
C LEU A 82 42.01 -9.11 -23.84
N VAL A 83 42.77 -9.55 -24.84
CA VAL A 83 43.58 -8.64 -25.65
C VAL A 83 42.77 -8.28 -26.88
N PRO A 84 42.62 -6.99 -27.21
CA PRO A 84 41.94 -6.61 -28.43
C PRO A 84 42.68 -7.20 -29.61
N VAL A 85 41.97 -7.88 -30.49
CA VAL A 85 42.52 -8.24 -31.78
C VAL A 85 42.77 -6.91 -32.50
N GLU A 86 44.01 -6.66 -32.91
CA GLU A 86 44.24 -5.66 -33.94
C GLU A 86 43.49 -6.16 -35.16
N SER A 87 42.30 -5.60 -35.37
CA SER A 87 41.62 -5.73 -36.64
C SER A 87 42.62 -5.17 -37.65
N SER A 88 43.32 -6.07 -38.35
CA SER A 88 43.82 -5.79 -39.69
C SER A 88 42.62 -5.73 -40.63
N GLU A 89 41.63 -4.92 -40.27
CA GLU A 89 40.99 -4.06 -41.24
C GLU A 89 42.13 -3.22 -41.79
N GLU A 90 42.78 -3.78 -42.81
CA GLU A 90 43.25 -3.01 -43.94
C GLU A 90 42.11 -2.03 -44.23
N GLU A 91 42.22 -0.82 -43.69
CA GLU A 91 41.26 0.25 -43.93
C GLU A 91 41.03 0.23 -45.43
N PRO A 92 39.77 0.13 -45.90
CA PRO A 92 39.52 0.06 -47.33
C PRO A 92 40.28 1.23 -47.93
N GLN A 93 41.25 0.91 -48.80
CA GLN A 93 42.05 1.86 -49.56
C GLN A 93 41.17 3.04 -49.92
N PRO A 94 41.62 4.29 -49.69
CA PRO A 94 40.75 5.47 -49.69
C PRO A 94 39.85 5.39 -50.91
N SER A 95 38.58 5.05 -50.68
CA SER A 95 37.58 5.07 -51.72
C SER A 95 37.58 6.52 -52.21
N ASP A 96 37.47 6.72 -53.52
CA ASP A 96 37.41 8.06 -54.09
C ASP A 96 36.46 8.90 -53.20
N PRO A 97 36.81 10.14 -52.78
CA PRO A 97 35.95 10.96 -51.95
C PRO A 97 34.47 10.97 -52.41
N ILE A 98 34.24 10.77 -53.71
CA ILE A 98 32.91 10.56 -54.31
C ILE A 98 32.18 9.33 -53.73
N ASP A 99 32.84 8.17 -53.60
CA ASP A 99 32.26 6.94 -53.05
C ASP A 99 31.94 7.06 -51.56
N VAL A 100 32.82 7.72 -50.79
CA VAL A 100 32.58 8.02 -49.38
C VAL A 100 31.36 8.93 -49.23
N ILE A 101 31.26 9.97 -50.06
CA ILE A 101 30.11 10.89 -50.10
C ILE A 101 28.82 10.14 -50.48
N ALA A 102 28.86 9.24 -51.46
CA ALA A 102 27.70 8.46 -51.89
C ALA A 102 27.21 7.50 -50.79
N ASN A 103 28.13 6.83 -50.09
CA ASN A 103 27.79 5.94 -48.99
C ASN A 103 27.20 6.72 -47.80
N LEU A 104 27.83 7.85 -47.44
CA LEU A 104 27.34 8.72 -46.37
C LEU A 104 25.95 9.28 -46.69
N ALA A 105 25.71 9.73 -47.93
CA ALA A 105 24.40 10.22 -48.37
C ALA A 105 23.33 9.12 -48.29
N THR A 106 23.67 7.89 -48.66
CA THR A 106 22.75 6.74 -48.54
C THR A 106 22.37 6.49 -47.07
N ARG A 107 23.37 6.49 -46.18
CA ARG A 107 23.18 6.24 -44.75
C ARG A 107 22.39 7.36 -44.06
N VAL A 108 22.61 8.62 -44.45
CA VAL A 108 21.80 9.76 -44.00
C VAL A 108 20.35 9.60 -44.44
N ALA A 109 20.09 9.21 -45.70
CA ALA A 109 18.73 8.98 -46.18
C ALA A 109 18.03 7.82 -45.45
N GLU A 110 18.77 6.76 -45.09
CA GLU A 110 18.24 5.67 -44.24
C GLU A 110 17.90 6.17 -42.83
N LEU A 111 18.81 6.91 -42.20
CA LEU A 111 18.58 7.50 -40.88
C LEU A 111 17.39 8.46 -40.87
N GLU A 112 17.21 9.28 -41.90
CA GLU A 112 16.06 10.18 -42.03
C GLU A 112 14.74 9.41 -42.14
N ARG A 113 14.71 8.32 -42.93
CA ARG A 113 13.52 7.45 -43.03
C ARG A 113 13.21 6.79 -41.69
N GLU A 114 14.24 6.31 -40.98
CA GLU A 114 14.06 5.69 -39.68
C GLU A 114 13.60 6.68 -38.62
N ASN A 115 14.16 7.89 -38.60
CA ASN A 115 13.70 8.98 -37.72
C ASN A 115 12.23 9.32 -37.97
N LYS A 116 11.80 9.32 -39.23
CA LYS A 116 10.40 9.55 -39.59
C LYS A 116 9.50 8.43 -39.04
N ARG A 117 9.88 7.15 -39.23
CA ARG A 117 9.14 6.01 -38.66
C ARG A 117 9.04 6.11 -37.14
N ILE A 118 10.15 6.37 -36.45
CA ILE A 118 10.17 6.50 -34.98
C ILE A 118 9.23 7.62 -34.52
N LYS A 119 9.20 8.77 -35.20
CA LYS A 119 8.27 9.85 -34.88
C LYS A 119 6.80 9.46 -35.08
N GLU A 120 6.51 8.64 -36.09
CA GLU A 120 5.17 8.10 -36.34
C GLU A 120 4.79 7.06 -35.27
N ASP A 121 5.65 6.08 -34.98
CA ASP A 121 5.42 5.02 -33.98
C ASP A 121 5.24 5.58 -32.57
N LEU A 122 5.99 6.63 -32.22
CA LEU A 122 5.85 7.33 -30.94
C LEU A 122 4.66 8.29 -30.91
N GLY A 123 3.88 8.40 -32.00
CA GLY A 123 2.75 9.33 -32.10
C GLY A 123 3.18 10.79 -31.98
N TRP A 124 4.45 11.11 -32.25
CA TRP A 124 5.02 12.43 -32.02
C TRP A 124 4.37 13.50 -32.92
N ASN A 125 3.89 13.10 -34.10
CA ASN A 125 3.15 13.97 -35.01
C ASN A 125 1.75 14.36 -34.47
N GLU A 126 1.15 13.52 -33.64
CA GLU A 126 -0.17 13.75 -33.04
C GLU A 126 -0.04 14.46 -31.69
N MET A 127 0.96 14.05 -30.91
CA MET A 127 1.19 14.58 -29.56
C MET A 127 1.94 15.91 -29.56
N GLY A 128 2.81 16.15 -30.55
CA GLY A 128 3.59 17.37 -30.68
C GLY A 128 4.64 17.57 -29.58
N PRO A 129 5.50 18.60 -29.74
CA PRO A 129 6.43 18.99 -28.70
C PRO A 129 5.66 19.57 -27.51
N GLY A 130 5.93 19.06 -26.30
CA GLY A 130 5.35 19.58 -25.06
C GLY A 130 4.34 18.65 -24.37
N ARG A 131 3.85 17.60 -25.03
CA ARG A 131 2.88 16.67 -24.41
C ARG A 131 3.38 16.01 -23.13
N ILE A 132 4.68 15.73 -23.03
CA ILE A 132 5.30 15.22 -21.80
C ILE A 132 5.18 16.23 -20.64
N ALA A 133 5.31 17.53 -20.93
CA ALA A 133 5.16 18.56 -19.90
C ALA A 133 3.70 18.70 -19.46
N GLU A 134 2.75 18.65 -20.40
CA GLU A 134 1.31 18.65 -20.09
C GLU A 134 0.92 17.43 -19.24
N LEU A 135 1.39 16.24 -19.62
CA LEU A 135 1.17 15.01 -18.84
C LEU A 135 1.76 15.11 -17.44
N ARG A 136 2.96 15.69 -17.29
CA ARG A 136 3.58 15.91 -15.98
C ARG A 136 2.77 16.85 -15.11
N ASN A 137 2.22 17.91 -15.68
CA ASN A 137 1.37 18.85 -14.96
C ASN A 137 0.07 18.15 -14.52
N ALA A 138 -0.61 17.45 -15.42
CA ALA A 138 -1.82 16.70 -15.10
C ALA A 138 -1.57 15.61 -14.03
N ASP A 139 -0.44 14.90 -14.12
CA ASP A 139 -0.01 13.91 -13.12
C ASP A 139 0.30 14.57 -11.76
N SER A 140 0.79 15.81 -11.76
CA SER A 140 0.97 16.61 -10.54
C SER A 140 -0.37 17.02 -9.92
N ASP A 141 -1.32 17.46 -10.74
CA ASP A 141 -2.67 17.85 -10.29
C ASP A 141 -3.40 16.64 -9.70
N ILE A 142 -3.35 15.49 -10.39
CA ILE A 142 -3.94 14.23 -9.89
C ILE A 142 -3.32 13.83 -8.55
N ARG A 143 -1.99 13.93 -8.40
CA ARG A 143 -1.34 13.65 -7.12
C ARG A 143 -1.80 14.58 -6.00
N HIS A 144 -2.03 15.85 -6.30
CA HIS A 144 -2.56 16.81 -5.34
C HIS A 144 -3.98 16.45 -4.91
N ASP A 145 -4.85 16.13 -5.87
CA ASP A 145 -6.24 15.73 -5.62
C ASP A 145 -6.31 14.44 -4.80
N ILE A 146 -5.44 13.45 -5.10
CA ILE A 146 -5.35 12.20 -4.33
C ILE A 146 -4.99 12.50 -2.87
N ALA A 147 -3.97 13.34 -2.62
CA ALA A 147 -3.57 13.67 -1.26
C ALA A 147 -4.70 14.36 -0.47
N ALA A 148 -5.46 15.26 -1.11
CA ALA A 148 -6.61 15.91 -0.48
C ALA A 148 -7.75 14.93 -0.16
N LEU A 149 -7.98 13.94 -1.03
CA LEU A 149 -8.98 12.89 -0.79
C LEU A 149 -8.57 11.93 0.33
N GLU A 150 -7.29 11.59 0.41
CA GLU A 150 -6.73 10.76 1.48
C GLU A 150 -6.92 11.43 2.85
N GLU A 151 -6.58 12.73 2.97
CA GLU A 151 -6.79 13.50 4.20
C GLU A 151 -8.27 13.53 4.61
N LYS A 152 -9.17 13.71 3.64
CA LYS A 152 -10.60 13.71 3.90
C LYS A 152 -11.10 12.36 4.40
N VAL A 153 -10.66 11.25 3.79
CA VAL A 153 -11.06 9.91 4.21
C VAL A 153 -10.57 9.61 5.64
N ASP A 154 -9.36 10.02 5.98
CA ASP A 154 -8.82 9.85 7.32
C ASP A 154 -9.61 10.67 8.35
N HIS A 155 -10.00 11.90 7.99
CA HIS A 155 -10.85 12.74 8.84
C HIS A 155 -12.25 12.15 9.04
N ASP A 156 -12.94 11.78 7.96
CA ASP A 156 -14.28 11.18 7.99
C ASP A 156 -14.28 9.86 8.80
N ARG A 157 -13.17 9.10 8.72
CA ARG A 157 -12.99 7.87 9.51
C ARG A 157 -12.85 8.19 11.00
N ALA A 158 -12.05 9.18 11.36
CA ALA A 158 -11.88 9.59 12.75
C ALA A 158 -13.19 10.11 13.36
N GLU A 159 -13.94 10.93 12.62
CA GLU A 159 -15.25 11.42 13.07
C GLU A 159 -16.27 10.28 13.24
N ASN A 160 -16.29 9.30 12.34
CA ASN A 160 -17.16 8.13 12.48
C ASN A 160 -16.79 7.26 13.69
N GLU A 161 -15.49 7.06 13.96
CA GLU A 161 -15.04 6.32 15.15
C GLU A 161 -15.47 7.03 16.44
N GLU A 162 -15.40 8.36 16.50
CA GLU A 162 -15.91 9.15 17.63
C GLU A 162 -17.42 9.02 17.78
N MET A 163 -18.16 9.13 16.69
CA MET A 163 -19.63 9.01 16.69
C MET A 163 -20.09 7.61 17.11
N ASP A 164 -19.44 6.56 16.64
CA ASP A 164 -19.75 5.18 17.04
C ASP A 164 -19.56 4.97 18.55
N SER A 165 -18.48 5.52 19.11
CA SER A 165 -18.23 5.48 20.56
C SER A 165 -19.31 6.22 21.34
N TYR A 166 -19.66 7.44 20.92
CA TYR A 166 -20.71 8.25 21.55
C TYR A 166 -22.07 7.53 21.52
N VAL A 167 -22.49 7.01 20.37
CA VAL A 167 -23.76 6.30 20.21
C VAL A 167 -23.79 5.05 21.08
N TYR A 168 -22.68 4.31 21.17
CA TYR A 168 -22.57 3.12 22.01
C TYR A 168 -22.75 3.45 23.50
N GLU A 169 -22.10 4.49 23.99
CA GLU A 169 -22.24 4.94 25.39
C GLU A 169 -23.67 5.41 25.71
N GLU A 170 -24.27 6.19 24.82
CA GLU A 170 -25.65 6.66 24.98
C GLU A 170 -26.67 5.51 24.97
N MET A 171 -26.51 4.55 24.05
CA MET A 171 -27.35 3.34 24.02
C MET A 171 -27.22 2.52 25.30
N LYS A 172 -25.99 2.40 25.83
CA LYS A 172 -25.74 1.71 27.09
C LYS A 172 -26.44 2.41 28.26
N ARG A 173 -26.35 3.74 28.35
CA ARG A 173 -27.03 4.53 29.38
C ARG A 173 -28.54 4.37 29.30
N MET A 174 -29.13 4.48 28.11
CA MET A 174 -30.57 4.29 27.91
C MET A 174 -31.01 2.88 28.31
N LYS A 175 -30.20 1.87 28.03
CA LYS A 175 -30.49 0.49 28.45
C LYS A 175 -30.53 0.36 29.97
N ASP A 176 -29.54 0.93 30.66
CA ASP A 176 -29.48 0.91 32.13
C ASP A 176 -30.68 1.65 32.74
N GLU A 177 -31.11 2.76 32.13
CA GLU A 177 -32.30 3.51 32.53
C GLU A 177 -33.59 2.69 32.34
N ILE A 178 -33.76 2.06 31.18
CA ILE A 178 -34.90 1.16 30.90
C ILE A 178 -34.95 0.00 31.89
N ASP A 179 -33.82 -0.61 32.20
CA ASP A 179 -33.74 -1.70 33.17
C ASP A 179 -34.13 -1.25 34.58
N THR A 180 -33.81 0.00 34.93
CA THR A 180 -34.18 0.61 36.21
C THR A 180 -35.69 0.88 36.26
N LEU A 181 -36.25 1.53 35.23
CA LEU A 181 -37.67 1.80 35.13
C LEU A 181 -38.51 0.51 35.13
N HIS A 182 -38.04 -0.56 34.49
CA HIS A 182 -38.72 -1.85 34.55
C HIS A 182 -38.79 -2.44 35.96
N LYS A 183 -37.72 -2.30 36.77
CA LYS A 183 -37.71 -2.75 38.16
C LYS A 183 -38.68 -1.93 39.02
N ASP A 184 -38.66 -0.61 38.86
CA ASP A 184 -39.55 0.28 39.61
C ASP A 184 -41.02 0.03 39.26
N ASN A 185 -41.35 -0.15 37.97
CA ASN A 185 -42.71 -0.48 37.55
C ASN A 185 -43.19 -1.82 38.11
N ARG A 186 -42.31 -2.83 38.19
CA ARG A 186 -42.65 -4.11 38.84
C ARG A 186 -42.97 -3.89 40.31
N ARG A 187 -42.12 -3.15 41.04
CA ARG A 187 -42.33 -2.84 42.45
C ARG A 187 -43.65 -2.08 42.68
N HIS A 188 -43.92 -1.05 41.89
CA HIS A 188 -45.19 -0.32 41.98
C HIS A 188 -46.39 -1.21 41.69
N GLY A 189 -46.27 -2.17 40.76
CA GLY A 189 -47.30 -3.19 40.53
C GLY A 189 -47.57 -4.06 41.76
N GLU A 190 -46.52 -4.50 42.46
CA GLU A 190 -46.63 -5.27 43.70
C GLU A 190 -47.26 -4.43 44.83
N GLU A 191 -46.86 -3.16 44.98
CA GLU A 191 -47.43 -2.22 45.96
C GLU A 191 -48.93 -1.96 45.71
N LEU A 192 -49.33 -1.80 44.44
CA LEU A 192 -50.73 -1.61 44.08
C LEU A 192 -51.59 -2.84 44.41
N GLU A 193 -51.10 -4.05 44.15
CA GLU A 193 -51.81 -5.28 44.52
C GLU A 193 -51.90 -5.45 46.04
N ALA A 194 -50.84 -5.12 46.79
CA ALA A 194 -50.86 -5.14 48.25
C ALA A 194 -51.90 -4.16 48.82
N LEU A 195 -51.93 -2.92 48.31
CA LEU A 195 -52.92 -1.92 48.72
C LEU A 195 -54.34 -2.34 48.39
N LYS A 196 -54.55 -2.96 47.22
CA LYS A 196 -55.86 -3.49 46.82
C LYS A 196 -56.34 -4.60 47.75
N TYR A 197 -55.44 -5.49 48.17
CA TYR A 197 -55.75 -6.51 49.17
C TYR A 197 -56.14 -5.88 50.50
N ALA A 198 -55.33 -4.94 51.00
CA ALA A 198 -55.59 -4.23 52.25
C ALA A 198 -56.93 -3.47 52.24
N ALA A 199 -57.26 -2.79 51.14
CA ALA A 199 -58.54 -2.10 50.98
C ALA A 199 -59.74 -3.06 51.03
N LYS A 200 -59.61 -4.24 50.42
CA LYS A 200 -60.66 -5.27 50.45
C LYS A 200 -60.85 -5.86 51.85
N GLU A 201 -59.77 -6.04 52.60
CA GLU A 201 -59.80 -6.48 53.99
C GLU A 201 -60.50 -5.44 54.87
N THR A 202 -60.15 -4.16 54.73
CA THR A 202 -60.81 -3.08 55.47
C THR A 202 -62.29 -2.92 55.12
N ASP A 203 -62.68 -3.05 53.85
CA ASP A 203 -64.09 -3.03 53.45
C ASP A 203 -64.88 -4.17 54.11
N GLY A 204 -64.28 -5.36 54.23
CA GLY A 204 -64.87 -6.49 54.93
C GLY A 204 -65.03 -6.22 56.43
N GLU A 205 -64.00 -5.69 57.09
CA GLU A 205 -64.06 -5.31 58.51
C GLU A 205 -65.12 -4.24 58.78
N VAL A 206 -65.22 -3.22 57.93
CA VAL A 206 -66.25 -2.17 58.03
C VAL A 206 -67.65 -2.77 57.87
N ALA A 207 -67.84 -3.67 56.90
CA ALA A 207 -69.12 -4.36 56.71
C ALA A 207 -69.52 -5.22 57.92
N HIS A 208 -68.55 -5.87 58.57
CA HIS A 208 -68.80 -6.61 59.81
C HIS A 208 -69.18 -5.69 60.97
N LEU A 209 -68.52 -4.54 61.12
CA LEU A 209 -68.88 -3.55 62.14
C LEU A 209 -70.27 -2.94 61.90
N GLU A 210 -70.66 -2.69 60.65
CA GLU A 210 -72.00 -2.23 60.30
C GLU A 210 -73.08 -3.29 60.60
N ALA A 211 -72.78 -4.57 60.39
CA ALA A 211 -73.72 -5.66 60.65
C ALA A 211 -73.87 -6.03 62.14
N ASP A 212 -72.77 -5.99 62.92
CA ASP A 212 -72.79 -6.23 64.38
C ASP A 212 -73.32 -5.01 65.15
N SER A 213 -73.36 -3.85 64.52
CA SER A 213 -74.00 -2.69 65.11
C SER A 213 -75.53 -2.83 65.05
N ASP A 214 -76.13 -3.28 66.15
CA ASP A 214 -77.55 -3.12 66.48
C ASP A 214 -77.98 -1.62 66.59
N MET A 215 -77.23 -0.69 65.98
CA MET A 215 -77.67 0.69 65.81
C MET A 215 -78.73 0.76 64.71
N ARG A 216 -79.99 0.64 65.12
CA ARG A 216 -81.13 1.07 64.31
C ARG A 216 -80.92 2.55 63.93
N LEU A 217 -80.43 2.80 62.72
CA LEU A 217 -80.37 4.13 62.14
C LEU A 217 -81.81 4.65 62.05
N PHE A 218 -82.18 5.54 62.98
CA PHE A 218 -83.49 6.19 62.93
C PHE A 218 -83.59 6.96 61.63
N THR A 219 -84.63 6.67 60.85
CA THR A 219 -84.92 7.44 59.65
C THR A 219 -85.16 8.89 60.02
N ALA A 220 -84.89 9.82 59.09
CA ALA A 220 -85.14 11.24 59.31
C ALA A 220 -86.60 11.52 59.75
N GLU A 221 -87.53 10.66 59.31
CA GLU A 221 -88.94 10.71 59.65
C GLU A 221 -89.23 10.28 61.10
N GLU A 222 -88.57 9.21 61.60
CA GLU A 222 -88.62 8.78 63.00
C GLU A 222 -88.01 9.84 63.94
N VAL A 223 -86.92 10.49 63.54
CA VAL A 223 -86.31 11.59 64.31
C VAL A 223 -87.23 12.81 64.31
N ALA A 224 -87.85 13.15 63.18
CA ALA A 224 -88.79 14.26 63.08
C ALA A 224 -90.06 14.03 63.93
N THR A 225 -90.58 12.81 63.97
CA THR A 225 -91.72 12.46 64.83
C THR A 225 -91.36 12.57 66.32
N LEU A 226 -90.18 12.09 66.72
CA LEU A 226 -89.71 12.23 68.10
C LEU A 226 -89.55 13.70 68.51
N LEU A 227 -88.98 14.53 67.64
CA LEU A 227 -88.80 15.97 67.87
C LEU A 227 -90.13 16.72 67.99
N ASN A 228 -91.12 16.39 67.16
CA ASN A 228 -92.45 16.98 67.27
C ASN A 228 -93.16 16.53 68.56
N ALA A 229 -93.05 15.24 68.92
CA ALA A 229 -93.60 14.73 70.18
C ALA A 229 -92.93 15.36 71.43
N MET A 230 -91.65 15.71 71.35
CA MET A 230 -90.95 16.46 72.40
C MET A 230 -91.40 17.92 72.47
N ARG A 231 -91.72 18.53 71.33
CA ARG A 231 -92.22 19.92 71.24
C ARG A 231 -93.63 20.08 71.80
N GLU A 232 -94.48 19.06 71.68
CA GLU A 232 -95.84 19.06 72.26
C GLU A 232 -95.85 18.82 73.78
N ARG A 233 -94.72 18.41 74.38
CA ARG A 233 -94.57 18.18 75.83
C ARG A 233 -93.95 19.37 76.59
N GLN A 234 -93.64 20.49 75.92
CA GLN A 234 -93.23 21.77 76.51
C GLN A 234 -94.40 22.76 76.48
#